data_AF-A0A1I4HYL8-F1
#
_entry.id   AF-A0A1I4HYL8-F1
#
_cell.length_a   1.000
_cell.length_b   1.000
_cell.length_c   1.000
_cell.angle_alpha   90.00
_cell.angle_beta   90.00
_cell.angle_gamma   90.00
#
_symmetry.space_group_name_H-M   'P 1'
#
loop_
_entity.id
_entity.type
_entity.pdbx_description
1 polymer ?
#
loop_
_entity_poly.entity_id
_entity_poly.type
_entity_poly.pdbx_seq_one_letter_code
_entity_poly.pdbx_strand_id
1 'polypeptide(L)' 'MDYEKFKQDMEKDVLKNLAKRGIEAETDVRHIDKLNDGYDALTVKAPGSVIGVNINLSSAFAAYEDGRDYIDIVERASD' A
#
# COMPACT_ATOMS: atom_id res chain seq x y z
N MET A 1 -5.88 -14.45 3.77
CA MET A 1 -6.19 -13.25 4.57
C MET A 1 -7.34 -12.54 3.90
N ASP A 2 -8.29 -11.96 4.65
CA ASP A 2 -9.34 -11.12 4.04
C ASP A 2 -8.81 -9.74 3.63
N TYR A 3 -9.57 -9.03 2.80
CA TYR A 3 -9.14 -7.76 2.22
C TYR A 3 -8.89 -6.65 3.26
N GLU A 4 -9.74 -6.54 4.28
CA GLU A 4 -9.59 -5.51 5.32
C GLU A 4 -8.32 -5.73 6.12
N LYS A 5 -8.05 -6.97 6.51
CA LYS A 5 -6.80 -7.32 7.19
C LYS A 5 -5.59 -7.11 6.28
N PHE A 6 -5.70 -7.43 4.98
CA PHE A 6 -4.64 -7.17 4.01
C PHE A 6 -4.28 -5.67 3.94
N LYS A 7 -5.28 -4.78 3.89
CA LYS A 7 -5.04 -3.33 3.88
C LYS A 7 -4.30 -2.86 5.13
N GLN A 8 -4.74 -3.31 6.31
CA GLN A 8 -4.13 -2.95 7.59
C GLN A 8 -2.69 -3.46 7.72
N ASP A 9 -2.43 -4.69 7.28
CA ASP A 9 -1.10 -5.29 7.33
C ASP A 9 -0.17 -4.62 6.31
N MET A 10 -0.64 -4.37 5.08
CA MET A 10 0.10 -3.63 4.04
C MET A 10 0.55 -2.24 4.53
N GLU A 11 -0.35 -1.48 5.13
CA GLU A 11 -0.03 -0.16 5.67
C GLU A 11 1.10 -0.22 6.70
N LYS A 12 0.98 -1.11 7.68
CA LYS A 12 1.96 -1.27 8.77
C LYS A 12 3.31 -1.74 8.25
N ASP A 13 3.32 -2.74 7.37
CA ASP A 13 4.57 -3.36 6.92
C ASP A 13 5.32 -2.49 5.90
N VAL A 14 4.61 -1.74 5.04
CA VAL A 14 5.24 -0.72 4.18
C VAL A 14 5.89 0.37 5.03
N LEU A 15 5.18 0.94 6.02
CA LEU A 15 5.76 1.93 6.93
C LEU A 15 6.98 1.39 7.67
N LYS A 16 6.88 0.15 8.17
CA LYS A 16 7.98 -0.50 8.89
C LYS A 16 9.21 -0.71 8.00
N ASN A 17 9.03 -1.10 6.73
CA ASN A 17 10.13 -1.26 5.79
C ASN A 17 10.79 0.07 5.42
N LEU A 18 10.00 1.12 5.21
CA LEU A 18 10.51 2.48 4.99
C LEU A 18 11.30 2.98 6.21
N ALA A 19 10.76 2.79 7.42
CA ALA A 19 11.44 3.16 8.66
C ALA A 19 12.77 2.41 8.86
N LYS A 20 12.83 1.11 8.54
CA LYS A 20 14.09 0.33 8.54
C LYS A 20 15.12 0.88 7.57
N ARG A 21 14.69 1.50 6.47
CA ARG A 21 15.53 2.18 5.48
C ARG A 21 15.89 3.62 5.88
N GLY A 22 15.42 4.09 7.04
CA GLY A 22 15.65 5.45 7.53
C GLY A 22 14.77 6.52 6.87
N ILE A 23 13.68 6.11 6.21
CA ILE A 23 12.73 7.00 5.55
C ILE A 23 11.52 7.18 6.46
N GLU A 24 11.28 8.41 6.92
CA GLU A 24 10.04 8.77 7.59
C GLU A 24 8.94 8.98 6.55
N ALA A 25 7.79 8.34 6.75
CA ALA A 25 6.65 8.42 5.86
C ALA A 25 5.34 8.39 6.66
N GLU A 26 4.31 8.98 6.07
CA GLU A 26 2.91 8.88 6.48
C GLU A 26 2.13 8.10 5.43
N THR A 27 1.14 7.35 5.89
CA THR A 27 0.22 6.61 5.03
C THR A 27 -1.22 7.10 5.16
N ASP A 28 -1.98 6.94 4.09
CA ASP A 28 -3.42 7.13 4.07
C ASP A 28 -4.04 6.10 3.12
N VAL A 29 -5.11 5.44 3.56
CA VAL A 29 -5.89 4.54 2.70
C VAL A 29 -7.12 5.27 2.23
N ARG A 30 -7.26 5.44 0.92
CA ARG A 30 -8.40 6.12 0.30
C ARG A 30 -8.92 5.38 -0.91
N HIS A 31 -10.24 5.40 -1.06
CA HIS A 31 -10.87 4.98 -2.29
C HIS A 31 -10.64 6.05 -3.37
N ILE A 32 -10.18 5.63 -4.54
CA ILE A 32 -9.98 6.49 -5.71
C ILE A 32 -10.97 6.09 -6.78
N ASP A 33 -11.93 6.97 -7.04
CA ASP A 33 -12.86 6.84 -8.15
C ASP A 33 -12.13 7.07 -9.49
N LYS A 34 -12.23 6.11 -10.42
CA LYS A 34 -11.93 6.35 -11.83
C LYS A 34 -13.21 6.24 -12.65
N LEU A 35 -13.16 6.80 -13.87
CA LEU A 35 -14.29 6.82 -14.81
C LEU A 35 -14.83 5.43 -15.18
N ASN A 36 -14.01 4.39 -15.05
CA ASN A 36 -14.35 3.01 -15.42
C ASN A 36 -14.52 2.09 -14.21
N ASP A 37 -13.72 2.24 -13.16
CA ASP A 37 -13.85 1.50 -11.90
C ASP A 37 -13.02 2.15 -10.77
N GLY A 38 -13.53 2.12 -9.54
CA GLY A 38 -12.84 2.64 -8.36
C GLY A 38 -11.86 1.63 -7.77
N TYR A 39 -10.85 2.08 -7.03
CA TYR A 39 -9.92 1.18 -6.32
C TYR A 39 -9.45 1.80 -5.01
N ASP A 40 -9.12 0.96 -4.02
CA ASP A 40 -8.47 1.47 -2.82
C ASP A 40 -6.97 1.65 -3.09
N ALA A 41 -6.47 2.81 -2.69
CA ALA A 41 -5.06 3.15 -2.77
C ALA A 41 -4.49 3.37 -1.38
N LEU A 42 -3.32 2.80 -1.12
CA LEU A 42 -2.45 3.22 -0.03
C LEU A 42 -1.55 4.33 -0.55
N THR A 43 -1.76 5.55 -0.09
CA THR A 43 -0.90 6.68 -0.38
C THR A 43 0.22 6.75 0.65
N VAL A 44 1.47 6.70 0.19
CA VAL A 44 2.67 6.91 1.01
C VAL A 44 3.23 8.29 0.68
N LYS A 45 3.49 9.12 1.68
CA LYS A 45 4.04 10.47 1.50
C LYS A 45 5.05 10.81 2.58
N ALA A 46 5.99 11.72 2.29
CA ALA A 46 6.83 12.28 3.33
C ALA A 46 5.98 13.15 4.30
N PRO A 47 6.34 13.23 5.59
CA PRO A 47 5.63 14.06 6.56
C PRO A 47 5.50 15.51 6.06
N GLY A 48 4.29 16.06 6.08
CA GLY A 48 4.00 17.42 5.61
C GLY A 48 4.07 17.63 4.08
N SER A 49 4.34 16.59 3.29
CA SER A 49 4.31 16.67 1.82
C SER A 49 2.89 16.57 1.27
N VAL A 50 2.62 17.33 0.21
CA VAL A 50 1.39 17.21 -0.59
C VAL A 50 1.54 16.13 -1.68
N ILE A 51 2.78 15.76 -2.01
CA ILE A 51 3.12 14.75 -3.02
C ILE A 51 3.32 13.40 -2.32
N GLY A 52 2.61 12.39 -2.78
CA GLY A 52 2.70 11.01 -2.32
C GLY A 52 2.54 10.01 -3.46
N VAL A 53 3.05 8.80 -3.24
CA VAL A 53 2.97 7.67 -4.17
C VAL A 53 1.75 6.83 -3.81
N ASN A 54 0.95 6.44 -4.80
CA ASN A 54 -0.22 5.58 -4.59
C ASN A 54 0.10 4.13 -4.95
N ILE A 55 -0.09 3.24 -3.99
CA ILE A 55 -0.05 1.79 -4.18
C ILE A 55 -1.50 1.31 -4.37
N ASN A 56 -1.78 0.61 -5.48
CA ASN A 56 -3.10 0.06 -5.75
C ASN A 56 -3.34 -1.20 -4.89
N LEU A 57 -4.09 -1.06 -3.79
CA LEU A 57 -4.36 -2.14 -2.84
C LEU A 57 -5.22 -3.23 -3.45
N SER A 58 -6.18 -2.86 -4.31
CA SER A 58 -7.06 -3.83 -4.97
C SER A 58 -6.28 -4.74 -5.92
N SER A 59 -5.33 -4.17 -6.69
CA SER A 59 -4.43 -4.96 -7.56
C SER A 59 -3.43 -5.79 -6.76
N ALA A 60 -2.91 -5.24 -5.66
CA ALA A 60 -1.99 -5.98 -4.78
C ALA A 60 -2.69 -7.17 -4.10
N PHE A 61 -3.93 -7.00 -3.67
CA PHE A 61 -4.74 -8.07 -3.09
C PHE A 61 -5.08 -9.14 -4.12
N ALA A 62 -5.50 -8.75 -5.33
CA ALA A 62 -5.76 -9.70 -6.41
C ALA A 62 -4.52 -10.57 -6.73
N ALA A 63 -3.32 -9.97 -6.69
CA ALA A 63 -2.08 -10.70 -6.85
C ALA A 63 -1.78 -11.68 -5.70
N TYR A 64 -2.10 -11.29 -4.46
CA TYR A 64 -2.02 -12.18 -3.30
C TYR A 64 -3.00 -13.37 -3.42
N GLU A 65 -4.22 -13.12 -3.88
CA GLU A 65 -5.22 -14.19 -4.14
C GLU A 65 -4.80 -15.12 -5.28
N ASP A 66 -4.06 -14.62 -6.27
CA ASP A 66 -3.44 -15.41 -7.34
C ASP A 66 -2.21 -16.22 -6.86
N GLY A 67 -1.85 -16.12 -5.58
CA GLY A 67 -0.80 -16.91 -4.95
C GLY A 67 0.57 -16.26 -4.90
N ARG A 68 0.69 -14.96 -5.24
CA ARG A 68 1.95 -14.23 -4.97
C ARG A 68 2.18 -14.08 -3.47
N ASP A 69 3.44 -14.22 -3.07
CA ASP A 69 3.82 -14.10 -1.68
C ASP A 69 3.59 -12.69 -1.15
N TYR A 70 3.03 -12.60 0.06
CA TYR A 70 2.70 -11.34 0.69
C TYR A 70 3.95 -10.49 0.95
N ILE A 71 5.07 -11.11 1.34
CA ILE A 71 6.30 -10.39 1.66
C ILE A 71 6.89 -9.75 0.39
N ASP A 72 6.89 -10.45 -0.74
CA ASP A 72 7.31 -9.87 -2.04
C ASP A 72 6.43 -8.67 -2.43
N ILE A 73 5.10 -8.75 -2.23
CA ILE A 73 4.19 -7.62 -2.50
C ILE A 73 4.56 -6.40 -1.65
N VAL A 74 4.81 -6.59 -0.35
CA VAL A 74 5.20 -5.51 0.57
C VAL A 74 6.58 -4.93 0.20
N GLU A 75 7.55 -5.78 -0.12
CA GLU A 75 8.90 -5.34 -0.51
C GLU A 75 8.83 -4.47 -1.76
N ARG A 76 8.11 -4.90 -2.80
CA ARG A 76 7.94 -4.10 -4.02
C ARG A 76 7.20 -2.78 -3.80
N ALA A 77 6.30 -2.74 -2.82
CA ALA A 77 5.57 -1.53 -2.47
C ALA A 77 6.41 -0.54 -1.65
N SER A 78 7.53 -0.99 -1.07
CA SER A 78 8.43 -0.20 -0.22
C SER A 78 9.83 -0.04 -0.83
N ASP A 79 10.02 -0.47 -2.08
CA ASP A 79 11.27 -0.34 -2.82
C ASP A 79 11.53 1.09 -3.31
#